data_AF-A0A2E6SB14-F1
#
_entry.id   AF-A0A2E6SB14-F1
#
_cell.length_a   1.000
_cell.length_b   1.000
_cell.length_c   1.000
_cell.angle_alpha   90.00
_cell.angle_beta   90.00
_cell.angle_gamma   90.00
#
_symmetry.space_group_name_H-M   'P 1'
#
loop_
_entity.id
_entity.type
_entity.pdbx_description
1 polymer ?
#
loop_
_entity_poly.entity_id
_entity_poly.type
_entity_poly.pdbx_seq_one_letter_code
_entity_poly.pdbx_strand_id
1 'polypeptide(L)'
;MDRQAKVTSVDALTAFRSSLVIYMSSVGNALDEVRDEVRRMRTWLQVDQKSYWGGQLKRLRKQLEQAEAELFTSRLSAMTSHSAARQMAVTRLRRKVRESEERAKVLQKWIRNYDSLVEPLLKKLDGMQHFAAHDLPKAVAVLAQAERTLDDYRRTAPEAGGSGDPGEGGRVEGGVSVDAREEGEMA
;
A
#
# COMPACT_ATOMS: atom_id res chain seq x y z
N MET A 1 -3.20 -43.01 -35.34
CA MET A 1 -3.28 -41.54 -35.19
C MET A 1 -3.68 -41.27 -33.74
N ASP A 2 -2.73 -41.43 -32.82
CA ASP A 2 -2.95 -41.19 -31.39
C ASP A 2 -2.79 -39.70 -31.11
N ARG A 3 -3.89 -39.04 -30.78
CA ARG A 3 -3.88 -37.65 -30.34
C ARG A 3 -4.60 -37.54 -28.99
N GLN A 4 -4.09 -38.26 -28.00
CA GLN A 4 -4.46 -38.04 -26.60
C GLN A 4 -3.81 -36.74 -26.12
N ALA A 5 -4.64 -35.74 -25.80
CA ALA A 5 -4.18 -34.53 -25.14
C ALA A 5 -3.92 -34.82 -23.65
N LYS A 6 -2.68 -34.63 -23.17
CA LYS A 6 -2.35 -34.67 -21.74
C LYS A 6 -2.91 -33.41 -21.05
N VAL A 7 -4.12 -33.50 -20.52
CA VAL A 7 -4.76 -32.42 -19.74
C VAL A 7 -4.22 -32.47 -18.31
N THR A 8 -3.04 -31.88 -18.08
CA THR A 8 -2.42 -31.74 -16.74
C THR A 8 -2.65 -30.37 -16.09
N SER A 9 -3.29 -29.42 -16.78
CA SER A 9 -3.28 -28.00 -16.39
C SER A 9 -4.62 -27.42 -15.90
N VAL A 10 -5.66 -28.23 -15.67
CA VAL A 10 -6.95 -27.73 -15.13
C VAL A 10 -6.80 -27.23 -13.69
N ASP A 11 -6.02 -27.94 -12.87
CA ASP A 11 -5.71 -27.49 -11.50
C ASP A 11 -4.90 -26.18 -11.50
N ALA A 12 -4.00 -26.02 -12.48
CA ALA A 12 -3.23 -24.79 -12.66
C ALA A 12 -4.11 -23.60 -13.07
N LEU A 13 -5.12 -23.83 -13.94
CA LEU A 13 -6.11 -22.80 -14.30
C LEU A 13 -6.95 -22.40 -13.09
N THR A 14 -7.41 -23.37 -12.29
CA THR A 14 -8.21 -23.14 -11.09
C THR A 14 -7.41 -22.34 -10.04
N ALA A 15 -6.15 -22.71 -9.82
CA ALA A 15 -5.23 -22.00 -8.93
C ALA A 15 -4.95 -20.56 -9.41
N PHE A 16 -4.74 -20.38 -10.73
CA PHE A 16 -4.53 -19.06 -11.32
C PHE A 16 -5.79 -18.18 -11.20
N ARG A 17 -6.98 -18.72 -11.51
CA ARG A 17 -8.25 -18.01 -11.38
C ARG A 17 -8.49 -17.56 -9.94
N SER A 18 -8.23 -18.43 -8.97
CA SER A 18 -8.36 -18.13 -7.54
C SER A 18 -7.39 -17.02 -7.12
N SER A 19 -6.12 -17.11 -7.55
CA SER A 19 -5.12 -16.08 -7.31
C SER A 19 -5.49 -14.73 -7.94
N LEU A 20 -6.08 -14.74 -9.14
CA LEU A 20 -6.51 -13.55 -9.86
C LEU A 20 -7.69 -12.85 -9.15
N VAL A 21 -8.63 -13.62 -8.60
CA VAL A 21 -9.73 -13.07 -7.78
C VAL A 21 -9.21 -12.39 -6.52
N ILE A 22 -8.26 -13.03 -5.82
CA ILE A 22 -7.64 -12.45 -4.62
C ILE A 22 -6.86 -11.18 -4.98
N TYR A 23 -6.07 -11.23 -6.06
CA TYR A 23 -5.32 -10.08 -6.55
C TYR A 23 -6.22 -8.89 -6.87
N MET A 24 -7.36 -9.11 -7.55
CA MET A 24 -8.31 -8.05 -7.89
C MET A 24 -8.84 -7.33 -6.65
N SER A 25 -9.21 -8.08 -5.60
CA SER A 25 -9.62 -7.48 -4.32
C SER A 25 -8.48 -6.70 -3.67
N SER A 26 -7.26 -7.26 -3.68
CA SER A 26 -6.09 -6.59 -3.10
C SER A 26 -5.75 -5.29 -3.81
N VAL A 27 -5.82 -5.26 -5.15
CA VAL A 27 -5.54 -4.06 -5.96
C VAL A 27 -6.61 -3.00 -5.74
N GLY A 28 -7.88 -3.38 -5.72
CA GLY A 28 -8.98 -2.47 -5.42
C GLY A 28 -8.79 -1.77 -4.07
N ASN A 29 -8.54 -2.56 -3.03
CA ASN A 29 -8.32 -2.04 -1.67
C ASN A 29 -7.10 -1.12 -1.60
N ALA A 30 -5.97 -1.50 -2.20
CA ALA A 30 -4.75 -0.69 -2.19
C ALA A 30 -4.95 0.64 -2.93
N LEU A 31 -5.69 0.63 -4.05
CA LEU A 31 -6.02 1.84 -4.80
C LEU A 31 -6.92 2.78 -4.02
N ASP A 32 -7.96 2.24 -3.38
CA ASP A 32 -8.89 3.04 -2.58
C ASP A 32 -8.19 3.61 -1.33
N GLU A 33 -7.31 2.84 -0.68
CA GLU A 33 -6.50 3.33 0.44
C GLU A 33 -5.62 4.52 0.05
N VAL A 34 -4.94 4.45 -1.09
CA VAL A 34 -4.12 5.57 -1.60
C VAL A 34 -4.99 6.80 -1.87
N ARG A 35 -6.17 6.63 -2.47
CA ARG A 35 -7.11 7.74 -2.73
C ARG A 35 -7.58 8.37 -1.43
N ASP A 36 -7.90 7.57 -0.43
CA ASP A 36 -8.39 8.05 0.85
C ASP A 36 -7.29 8.74 1.65
N GLU A 37 -6.04 8.27 1.60
CA GLU A 37 -4.91 8.96 2.21
C GLU A 37 -4.66 10.32 1.55
N VAL A 38 -4.76 10.40 0.23
CA VAL A 38 -4.68 11.67 -0.50
C VAL A 38 -5.79 12.64 -0.07
N ARG A 39 -7.04 12.15 0.03
CA ARG A 39 -8.17 12.98 0.52
C ARG A 39 -7.94 13.43 1.97
N ARG A 40 -7.45 12.53 2.83
CA ARG A 40 -7.13 12.81 4.24
C ARG A 40 -6.04 13.87 4.35
N MET A 41 -4.97 13.75 3.56
CA MET A 41 -3.88 14.73 3.51
C MET A 41 -4.39 16.11 3.09
N ARG A 42 -5.29 16.16 2.09
CA ARG A 42 -5.94 17.42 1.68
C ARG A 42 -6.71 18.07 2.83
N THR A 43 -7.55 17.29 3.51
CA THR A 43 -8.31 17.77 4.68
C THR A 43 -7.38 18.25 5.78
N TRP A 44 -6.34 17.48 6.09
CA TRP A 44 -5.35 17.85 7.10
C TRP A 44 -4.63 19.15 6.78
N LEU A 45 -4.29 19.41 5.52
CA LEU A 45 -3.70 20.68 5.10
C LEU A 45 -4.69 21.85 5.24
N GLN A 46 -5.93 21.67 4.78
CA GLN A 46 -6.93 22.73 4.68
C GLN A 46 -7.58 23.09 6.01
N VAL A 47 -7.80 22.10 6.88
CA VAL A 47 -8.53 22.23 8.14
C VAL A 47 -7.53 22.26 9.30
N ASP A 48 -6.87 21.14 9.58
CA ASP A 48 -6.05 20.96 10.77
C ASP A 48 -4.83 21.89 10.79
N GLN A 49 -4.01 21.86 9.74
CA GLN A 49 -2.80 22.68 9.67
C GLN A 49 -3.13 24.17 9.61
N LYS A 50 -4.13 24.56 8.82
CA LYS A 50 -4.56 25.95 8.72
C LYS A 50 -5.01 26.48 10.09
N SER A 51 -5.81 25.69 10.82
CA SER A 51 -6.27 26.03 12.16
C SER A 51 -5.10 26.10 13.15
N TYR A 52 -4.24 25.09 13.16
CA TYR A 52 -3.07 25.01 14.05
C TYR A 52 -2.14 26.23 13.88
N TRP A 53 -1.71 26.53 12.65
CA TRP A 53 -0.82 27.66 12.39
C TRP A 53 -1.52 29.00 12.63
N GLY A 54 -2.79 29.13 12.29
CA GLY A 54 -3.58 30.33 12.59
C GLY A 54 -3.66 30.61 14.10
N GLY A 55 -3.98 29.60 14.91
CA GLY A 55 -4.01 29.70 16.36
C GLY A 55 -2.62 29.97 16.96
N GLN A 56 -1.59 29.29 16.46
CA GLN A 56 -0.22 29.47 16.91
C GLN A 56 0.30 30.89 16.63
N LEU A 57 0.06 31.44 15.44
CA LEU A 57 0.41 32.82 15.13
C LEU A 57 -0.32 33.81 16.03
N LYS A 58 -1.63 33.64 16.24
CA LYS A 58 -2.42 34.51 17.11
C LYS A 58 -1.84 34.52 18.54
N ARG A 59 -1.49 33.34 19.07
CA ARG A 59 -0.86 33.21 20.39
C ARG A 59 0.51 33.89 20.45
N LEU A 60 1.38 33.63 19.47
CA LEU A 60 2.72 34.22 19.43
C LEU A 60 2.69 35.74 19.29
N ARG A 61 1.76 36.29 18.49
CA ARG A 61 1.56 37.73 18.34
C ARG A 61 1.11 38.38 19.66
N LYS A 62 0.15 37.77 20.37
CA LYS A 62 -0.27 38.25 21.69
C LYS A 62 0.88 38.23 22.71
N GLN A 63 1.70 37.17 22.70
CA GLN A 63 2.88 37.08 23.57
C GLN A 63 3.93 38.15 23.23
N LEU A 64 4.12 38.43 21.93
CA LEU A 64 5.03 39.47 21.49
C LEU A 64 4.56 40.86 21.94
N GLU A 65 3.29 41.18 21.74
CA GLU A 65 2.67 42.44 22.16
C GLU A 65 2.81 42.65 23.68
N GLN A 66 2.51 41.61 24.46
CA GLN A 66 2.68 41.64 25.92
C GLN A 66 4.15 41.88 26.32
N ALA A 67 5.10 41.17 25.71
CA ALA A 67 6.51 41.33 26.02
C ALA A 67 7.05 42.71 25.61
N GLU A 68 6.52 43.30 24.53
CA GLU A 68 6.86 44.66 24.10
C GLU A 68 6.31 45.71 25.08
N ALA A 69 5.08 45.54 25.57
CA ALA A 69 4.47 46.40 26.58
C ALA A 69 5.23 46.34 27.93
N GLU A 70 5.62 45.15 28.37
CA GLU A 70 6.44 44.96 29.58
C GLU A 70 7.82 45.59 29.43
N LEU A 71 8.46 45.44 28.27
CA LEU A 71 9.74 46.09 27.99
C LEU A 71 9.61 47.61 28.03
N PHE A 72 8.57 48.17 27.39
CA PHE A 72 8.29 49.60 27.39
C PHE A 72 8.08 50.14 28.82
N THR A 73 7.23 49.48 29.60
CA THR A 73 6.98 49.85 31.01
C THR A 73 8.26 49.80 31.85
N SER A 74 9.07 48.76 31.66
CA SER A 74 10.34 48.63 32.41
C SER A 74 11.38 49.69 32.06
N ARG A 75 11.36 50.20 30.82
CA ARG A 75 12.22 51.32 30.39
C ARG A 75 11.81 52.63 31.04
N LEU A 76 10.50 52.86 31.23
CA LEU A 76 9.98 54.06 31.89
C LEU A 76 10.24 54.05 33.39
N SER A 77 10.21 52.88 34.04
CA SER A 77 10.32 52.76 35.51
C SER A 77 11.75 52.83 36.08
N ALA A 78 12.76 53.20 35.30
CA ALA A 78 14.19 53.25 35.71
C ALA A 78 14.77 51.93 36.31
N MET A 79 14.08 50.80 36.18
CA MET A 79 14.57 49.47 36.57
C MET A 79 15.43 48.86 35.44
N THR A 80 16.58 49.49 35.20
CA THR A 80 17.46 49.24 34.05
C THR A 80 18.09 47.83 34.07
N SER A 81 18.24 47.21 35.24
CA SER A 81 18.93 45.91 35.42
C SER A 81 18.24 44.74 34.71
N HIS A 82 16.92 44.75 34.56
CA HIS A 82 16.15 43.66 33.92
C HIS A 82 15.84 43.93 32.43
N SER A 83 16.34 45.03 31.86
CA SER A 83 16.05 45.47 30.49
C SER A 83 16.64 44.53 29.42
N ALA A 84 17.86 44.03 29.62
CA ALA A 84 18.55 43.18 28.65
C ALA A 84 17.84 41.83 28.43
N ALA A 85 17.45 41.15 29.52
CA ALA A 85 16.74 39.87 29.44
C ALA A 85 15.37 40.01 28.75
N ARG A 86 14.62 41.09 29.03
CA ARG A 86 13.34 41.40 28.36
C ARG A 86 13.54 41.72 26.88
N GLN A 87 14.56 42.51 26.54
CA GLN A 87 14.90 42.80 25.14
C GLN A 87 15.25 41.52 24.36
N MET A 88 16.02 40.60 24.96
CA MET A 88 16.29 39.29 24.34
C MET A 88 15.02 38.45 24.17
N ALA A 89 14.11 38.49 25.15
CA ALA A 89 12.82 37.79 25.06
C ALA A 89 11.95 38.31 23.90
N VAL A 90 11.85 39.63 23.73
CA VAL A 90 11.16 40.26 22.58
C VAL A 90 11.82 39.82 21.26
N THR A 91 13.14 39.91 21.14
CA THR A 91 13.86 39.50 19.92
C THR A 91 13.61 38.03 19.57
N ARG A 92 13.60 37.15 20.57
CA ARG A 92 13.28 35.72 20.39
C ARG A 92 11.84 35.51 19.94
N LEU A 93 10.87 36.19 20.53
CA LEU A 93 9.46 36.10 20.13
C LEU A 93 9.24 36.62 18.71
N ARG A 94 9.86 37.75 18.34
CA ARG A 94 9.84 38.27 16.96
C ARG A 94 10.38 37.25 15.96
N ARG A 95 11.48 36.55 16.28
CA ARG A 95 12.01 35.48 15.43
C ARG A 95 11.00 34.34 15.27
N LYS A 96 10.38 33.87 16.35
CA LYS A 96 9.38 32.80 16.32
C LYS A 96 8.14 33.17 15.51
N VAL A 97 7.67 34.42 15.61
CA VAL A 97 6.56 34.94 14.81
C VAL A 97 6.92 34.88 13.33
N ARG A 98 8.07 35.43 12.93
CA ARG A 98 8.52 35.40 11.52
C ARG A 98 8.64 33.99 10.96
N GLU A 99 9.23 33.08 11.72
CA GLU A 99 9.37 31.67 11.30
C GLU A 99 8.00 31.00 11.10
N SER A 100 7.06 31.25 12.02
CA SER A 100 5.71 30.71 11.92
C SER A 100 4.93 31.32 10.74
N GLU A 101 5.11 32.62 10.48
CA GLU A 101 4.54 33.30 9.30
C GLU A 101 5.06 32.70 8.00
N GLU A 102 6.35 32.40 7.92
CA GLU A 102 6.93 31.79 6.73
C GLU A 102 6.39 30.38 6.50
N ARG A 103 6.30 29.56 7.57
CA ARG A 103 5.66 28.24 7.50
C ARG A 103 4.20 28.33 7.05
N ALA A 104 3.46 29.34 7.54
CA ALA A 104 2.07 29.57 7.13
C ALA A 104 1.95 29.96 5.65
N LYS A 105 2.88 30.75 5.10
CA LYS A 105 2.91 31.07 3.66
C LYS A 105 3.18 29.82 2.82
N VAL A 106 4.15 29.01 3.23
CA VAL A 106 4.46 27.74 2.57
C VAL A 106 3.23 26.82 2.59
N LEU A 107 2.55 26.71 3.73
CA LEU A 107 1.30 25.95 3.83
C LEU A 107 0.23 26.47 2.87
N GLN A 108 0.03 27.79 2.76
CA GLN A 108 -0.92 28.35 1.79
C GLN A 108 -0.56 28.02 0.34
N LYS A 109 0.74 28.04 0.00
CA LYS A 109 1.22 27.62 -1.31
C LYS A 109 0.89 26.14 -1.58
N TRP A 110 1.10 25.27 -0.59
CA TRP A 110 0.72 23.86 -0.69
C TRP A 110 -0.78 23.69 -0.85
N ILE A 111 -1.60 24.31 -0.02
CA ILE A 111 -3.08 24.23 -0.12
C ILE A 111 -3.57 24.63 -1.51
N ARG A 112 -3.04 25.73 -2.06
CA ARG A 112 -3.44 26.22 -3.39
C ARG A 112 -3.02 25.28 -4.53
N ASN A 113 -1.83 24.69 -4.42
CA ASN A 113 -1.26 23.89 -5.49
C ASN A 113 -1.54 22.39 -5.35
N TYR A 114 -2.06 21.94 -4.20
CA TYR A 114 -2.22 20.53 -3.86
C TYR A 114 -2.97 19.76 -4.94
N ASP A 115 -4.17 20.22 -5.30
CA ASP A 115 -5.01 19.55 -6.29
C ASP A 115 -4.32 19.48 -7.65
N SER A 116 -3.64 20.56 -8.07
CA SER A 116 -2.92 20.57 -9.35
C SER A 116 -1.76 19.57 -9.41
N LEU A 117 -1.13 19.27 -8.27
CA LEU A 117 -0.02 18.32 -8.19
C LEU A 117 -0.51 16.87 -8.11
N VAL A 118 -1.63 16.66 -7.44
CA VAL A 118 -2.14 15.34 -7.09
C VAL A 118 -3.11 14.79 -8.13
N GLU A 119 -3.96 15.64 -8.73
CA GLU A 119 -4.96 15.24 -9.72
C GLU A 119 -4.37 14.44 -10.89
N PRO A 120 -3.23 14.83 -11.51
CA PRO A 120 -2.63 14.05 -12.59
C PRO A 120 -2.13 12.68 -12.14
N LEU A 121 -1.73 12.55 -10.88
CA LEU A 121 -1.26 11.28 -10.32
C LEU A 121 -2.45 10.35 -10.05
N LEU A 122 -3.54 10.88 -9.49
CA LEU A 122 -4.79 10.12 -9.29
C LEU A 122 -5.37 9.62 -10.61
N LYS A 123 -5.31 10.44 -11.67
CA LYS A 123 -5.76 10.02 -13.02
C LYS A 123 -4.99 8.82 -13.57
N LYS A 124 -3.71 8.67 -13.23
CA LYS A 124 -2.94 7.47 -13.61
C LYS A 124 -3.46 6.22 -12.88
N LEU A 125 -3.95 6.37 -11.66
CA LEU A 125 -4.54 5.29 -10.88
C LEU A 125 -5.95 4.92 -11.37
N ASP A 126 -6.71 5.86 -11.94
CA ASP A 126 -8.03 5.60 -12.52
C ASP A 126 -7.98 4.49 -13.60
N GLY A 127 -6.94 4.50 -14.44
CA GLY A 127 -6.75 3.47 -15.47
C GLY A 127 -6.53 2.07 -14.87
N MET A 128 -5.73 1.98 -13.81
CA MET A 128 -5.50 0.71 -13.10
C MET A 128 -6.77 0.23 -12.40
N GLN A 129 -7.54 1.16 -11.80
CA GLN A 129 -8.82 0.83 -11.19
C GLN A 129 -9.83 0.33 -12.22
N HIS A 130 -9.91 0.99 -13.39
CA HIS A 130 -10.78 0.57 -14.48
C HIS A 130 -10.42 -0.83 -14.98
N PHE A 131 -9.13 -1.09 -15.22
CA PHE A 131 -8.64 -2.40 -15.62
C PHE A 131 -8.99 -3.48 -14.59
N ALA A 132 -8.76 -3.21 -13.31
CA ALA A 132 -9.07 -4.13 -12.23
C ALA A 132 -10.58 -4.40 -12.08
N ALA A 133 -11.42 -3.38 -12.28
CA ALA A 133 -12.87 -3.48 -12.09
C ALA A 133 -13.62 -4.05 -13.32
N HIS A 134 -13.10 -3.89 -14.53
CA HIS A 134 -13.81 -4.25 -15.75
C HIS A 134 -13.15 -5.34 -16.58
N ASP A 135 -11.82 -5.36 -16.69
CA ASP A 135 -11.13 -6.30 -17.58
C ASP A 135 -10.72 -7.58 -16.86
N LEU A 136 -10.28 -7.49 -15.61
CA LEU A 136 -9.98 -8.67 -14.81
C LEU A 136 -11.18 -9.61 -14.58
N PRO A 137 -12.41 -9.12 -14.30
CA PRO A 137 -13.58 -10.00 -14.19
C PRO A 137 -13.90 -10.74 -15.50
N LYS A 138 -13.70 -10.10 -16.66
CA LYS A 138 -13.87 -10.77 -17.96
C LYS A 138 -12.83 -11.87 -18.14
N ALA A 139 -11.57 -11.61 -17.78
CA ALA A 139 -10.51 -12.62 -17.83
C ALA A 139 -10.83 -13.82 -16.92
N VAL A 140 -11.32 -13.58 -15.70
CA VAL A 140 -11.80 -14.62 -14.78
C VAL A 140 -12.93 -15.45 -15.40
N ALA A 141 -13.89 -14.81 -16.09
CA ALA A 141 -14.99 -15.51 -16.75
C ALA A 141 -14.52 -16.38 -17.93
N VAL A 142 -13.55 -15.89 -18.72
CA VAL A 142 -12.93 -16.65 -19.81
C VAL A 142 -12.19 -17.88 -19.26
N LEU A 143 -11.42 -17.71 -18.17
CA LEU A 143 -10.73 -18.82 -17.51
C LEU A 143 -11.72 -19.86 -16.98
N ALA A 144 -12.82 -19.43 -16.36
CA ALA A 144 -13.87 -20.33 -15.89
C ALA A 144 -14.54 -21.11 -17.03
N GLN A 145 -14.70 -20.49 -18.20
CA GLN A 145 -15.23 -21.17 -19.38
C GLN A 145 -14.22 -22.18 -19.97
N ALA A 146 -12.93 -21.81 -19.97
CA ALA A 146 -11.86 -22.71 -20.39
C ALA A 146 -11.75 -23.95 -19.48
N GLU A 147 -11.83 -23.77 -18.16
CA GLU A 147 -11.91 -24.86 -17.17
C GLU A 147 -13.04 -25.84 -17.51
N ARG A 148 -14.28 -25.34 -17.68
CA ARG A 148 -15.45 -26.17 -18.02
C ARG A 148 -15.28 -26.95 -19.31
N THR A 149 -14.77 -26.29 -20.34
CA THR A 149 -14.58 -26.91 -21.66
C THR A 149 -13.57 -28.05 -21.55
N LEU A 150 -12.47 -27.86 -20.81
CA LEU A 150 -11.47 -28.91 -20.59
C LEU A 150 -12.02 -30.08 -19.75
N ASP A 151 -12.87 -29.80 -18.76
CA ASP A 151 -13.55 -30.84 -17.98
C ASP A 151 -14.50 -31.68 -18.83
N ASP A 152 -15.27 -31.04 -19.72
CA ASP A 152 -16.18 -31.74 -20.65
C ASP A 152 -15.41 -32.58 -21.68
N TYR A 153 -14.28 -32.09 -22.16
CA TYR A 153 -13.34 -32.90 -22.97
C TYR A 153 -12.82 -34.10 -22.19
N ARG A 154 -12.51 -33.95 -20.90
CA ARG A 154 -12.04 -35.08 -20.07
C ARG A 154 -13.13 -36.14 -19.87
N ARG A 155 -14.40 -35.74 -19.79
CA ARG A 155 -15.55 -36.65 -19.65
C ARG A 155 -15.90 -37.40 -20.94
N THR A 156 -15.64 -36.80 -22.09
CA THR A 156 -15.94 -37.37 -23.42
C THR A 156 -14.78 -38.18 -23.99
N ALA A 157 -13.58 -38.11 -23.38
CA ALA A 157 -12.45 -38.94 -23.74
C ALA A 157 -12.78 -40.43 -23.43
N PRO A 158 -12.65 -41.34 -24.41
CA PRO A 158 -12.89 -42.76 -24.16
C PRO A 158 -11.86 -43.31 -23.16
N GLU A 159 -12.30 -44.18 -22.24
CA GLU A 159 -11.44 -44.92 -21.32
C GLU A 159 -10.51 -45.87 -22.10
N ALA A 160 -9.41 -45.34 -22.62
CA ALA A 160 -8.31 -46.14 -23.13
C ALA A 160 -7.36 -46.43 -21.96
N GLY A 161 -7.51 -47.61 -21.36
CA GLY A 161 -6.52 -48.11 -20.39
C GLY A 161 -6.99 -49.12 -19.35
N GLY A 162 -8.22 -49.66 -19.46
CA GLY A 162 -8.76 -50.64 -18.52
C GLY A 162 -8.81 -52.08 -19.06
N SER A 163 -7.78 -52.55 -19.76
CA SER A 163 -7.61 -53.99 -20.03
C SER A 163 -6.35 -54.45 -19.32
N GLY A 164 -6.53 -54.83 -18.05
CA GLY A 164 -5.57 -55.65 -17.34
C GLY A 164 -5.39 -56.96 -18.10
N ASP A 165 -4.17 -57.23 -18.55
CA ASP A 165 -3.76 -58.51 -19.08
C ASP A 165 -3.51 -59.47 -17.92
N PRO A 166 -4.18 -60.64 -17.88
CA PRO A 166 -3.90 -61.71 -16.93
C PRO A 166 -3.02 -62.80 -17.57
N GLY A 167 -1.87 -63.08 -16.97
CA GLY A 167 -1.14 -64.35 -17.11
C GLY A 167 0.34 -64.16 -17.48
N GLU A 168 1.32 -64.47 -16.63
CA GLU A 168 1.75 -65.80 -16.16
C GLU A 168 3.15 -66.07 -16.77
N GLY A 169 4.23 -65.91 -15.99
CA GLY A 169 5.01 -67.02 -15.39
C GLY A 169 6.18 -67.41 -16.32
N GLY A 170 7.45 -67.56 -15.93
CA GLY A 170 8.19 -67.55 -14.68
C GLY A 170 9.63 -68.04 -14.99
N ARG A 171 10.44 -68.21 -13.92
CA ARG A 171 11.76 -68.91 -13.81
C ARG A 171 13.02 -68.00 -13.82
N VAL A 172 13.51 -67.55 -12.65
CA VAL A 172 14.65 -68.00 -11.79
C VAL A 172 16.03 -67.95 -12.49
N GLU A 173 17.20 -67.53 -11.98
CA GLU A 173 17.91 -67.31 -10.69
C GLU A 173 18.95 -66.17 -10.95
N GLY A 174 19.62 -65.48 -10.04
CA GLY A 174 19.88 -65.58 -8.60
C GLY A 174 20.92 -64.50 -8.22
N GLY A 175 21.19 -64.32 -6.93
CA GLY A 175 22.30 -63.48 -6.46
C GLY A 175 21.98 -62.61 -5.25
N VAL A 176 22.07 -63.22 -4.07
CA VAL A 176 22.05 -62.59 -2.75
C VAL A 176 23.25 -61.64 -2.57
N SER A 177 23.01 -60.47 -1.97
CA SER A 177 23.86 -59.96 -0.88
C SER A 177 23.12 -58.89 -0.08
N VAL A 178 22.73 -59.29 1.12
CA VAL A 178 22.37 -58.44 2.25
C VAL A 178 23.68 -57.94 2.85
N ASP A 179 23.82 -56.63 3.04
CA ASP A 179 24.61 -56.15 4.17
C ASP A 179 23.93 -54.94 4.82
N ALA A 180 23.86 -55.02 6.13
CA ALA A 180 23.24 -54.10 7.05
C ALA A 180 24.32 -53.22 7.67
N ARG A 181 23.96 -51.97 8.01
CA ARG A 181 24.49 -51.18 9.16
C ARG A 181 23.91 -49.77 9.08
N GLU A 182 23.02 -49.42 10.00
CA GLU A 182 23.27 -48.93 11.37
C GLU A 182 23.79 -47.49 11.41
N GLU A 183 22.93 -46.63 11.94
CA GLU A 183 23.16 -45.65 13.03
C GLU A 183 24.12 -44.46 12.88
N GLY A 184 23.72 -43.37 13.56
CA GLY A 184 24.43 -42.10 13.73
C GLY A 184 23.49 -40.92 13.43
N GLU A 185 22.57 -40.49 14.30
CA GLU A 185 22.74 -39.92 15.64
C GLU A 185 23.58 -38.62 15.70
N MET A 186 22.86 -37.52 15.98
CA MET A 186 23.21 -36.33 16.77
C MET A 186 24.49 -35.53 16.46
N ALA A 187 24.32 -34.29 15.97
CA ALA A 187 24.63 -33.03 16.67
C ALA A 187 24.26 -31.82 15.81
#